data_AF-A0A3P1XZ46-F1
#
_entry.id   AF-A0A3P1XZ46-F1
#
_cell.length_a   1.000
_cell.length_b   1.000
_cell.length_c   1.000
_cell.angle_alpha   90.00
_cell.angle_beta   90.00
_cell.angle_gamma   90.00
#
_symmetry.space_group_name_H-M   'P 1'
#
loop_
_entity.id
_entity.type
_entity.pdbx_description
1 polymer ?
#
loop_
_entity_poly.entity_id
_entity_poly.type
_entity_poly.pdbx_seq_one_letter_code
_entity_poly.pdbx_strand_id
1 'polypeptide(L)'
;MGCPHLTATERESILCLRAQGYGIRKIAGALNRSPSTISRELQRNLVKGAYSAHEAGKLYRLRRKRCRPAFKLDNKGLRQILQSRL
;
A
#
# COMPACT_ATOMS: atom_id res chain seq x y z
N MET A 1 11.89 -2.96 13.03
CA MET A 1 10.71 -3.84 12.96
C MET A 1 9.62 -3.18 12.12
N GLY A 2 9.51 -3.57 10.85
CA GLY A 2 8.57 -2.92 9.91
C GLY A 2 7.14 -3.39 10.14
N CYS A 3 6.17 -2.48 10.09
CA CYS A 3 4.75 -2.85 10.04
C CYS A 3 4.50 -3.77 8.83
N PRO A 4 4.07 -5.03 9.02
CA PRO A 4 3.87 -5.95 7.91
C PRO A 4 2.76 -5.41 7.00
N HIS A 5 3.06 -5.22 5.73
CA HIS A 5 2.08 -4.76 4.75
C HIS A 5 0.99 -5.81 4.55
N LEU A 6 -0.20 -5.34 4.17
CA LEU A 6 -1.23 -6.25 3.70
C LEU A 6 -0.76 -6.90 2.40
N THR A 7 -0.95 -8.20 2.29
CA THR A 7 -0.73 -9.03 1.11
C THR A 7 -1.88 -8.85 0.11
N ALA A 8 -1.80 -9.46 -1.07
CA ALA A 8 -2.91 -9.45 -2.03
C ALA A 8 -4.11 -10.24 -1.49
N THR A 9 -3.85 -11.43 -0.94
CA THR A 9 -4.87 -12.31 -0.35
C THR A 9 -5.60 -11.63 0.82
N GLU A 10 -4.88 -10.97 1.73
CA GLU A 10 -5.53 -10.23 2.81
C GLU A 10 -6.43 -9.10 2.29
N ARG A 11 -6.06 -8.41 1.20
CA ARG A 11 -6.92 -7.39 0.60
C ARG A 11 -8.18 -7.97 -0.02
N GLU A 12 -8.08 -9.13 -0.66
CA GLU A 12 -9.23 -9.86 -1.18
C GLU A 12 -10.13 -10.33 -0.05
N SER A 13 -9.57 -10.86 1.04
CA SER A 13 -10.35 -11.23 2.22
C SER A 13 -11.07 -10.02 2.84
N ILE A 14 -10.42 -8.85 2.92
CA ILE A 14 -11.07 -7.60 3.36
C ILE A 14 -12.25 -7.28 2.45
N LEU A 15 -12.10 -7.39 1.13
CA LEU A 15 -13.17 -7.15 0.16
C LEU A 15 -14.36 -8.10 0.39
N CYS A 16 -14.11 -9.41 0.43
CA CYS A 16 -15.15 -10.42 0.62
C CYS A 16 -15.88 -10.23 1.96
N LEU A 17 -15.15 -10.05 3.07
CA LEU A 17 -15.75 -9.87 4.39
C LEU A 17 -16.55 -8.57 4.48
N ARG A 18 -16.07 -7.48 3.85
CA ARG A 18 -16.81 -6.21 3.79
C ARG A 18 -18.11 -6.34 2.99
N ALA A 19 -18.07 -7.06 1.86
CA ALA A 19 -19.26 -7.34 1.05
C ALA A 19 -20.29 -8.19 1.81
N GLN A 20 -19.84 -9.08 2.70
CA GLN A 20 -20.70 -9.83 3.62
C GLN A 20 -21.21 -8.99 4.82
N GLY A 21 -20.91 -7.70 4.89
CA GLY A 21 -21.38 -6.81 5.96
C GLY A 21 -20.56 -6.83 7.26
N TYR A 22 -19.37 -7.44 7.26
CA TYR A 22 -18.55 -7.53 8.47
C TYR A 22 -17.94 -6.17 8.84
N GLY A 23 -18.01 -5.83 10.13
CA GLY A 23 -17.38 -4.64 10.69
C GLY A 23 -15.85 -4.75 10.79
N ILE A 24 -15.17 -3.60 10.93
CA ILE A 24 -13.70 -3.50 10.95
C ILE A 24 -13.05 -4.42 11.99
N ARG A 25 -13.59 -4.49 13.21
CA ARG A 25 -13.03 -5.33 14.28
C ARG A 25 -13.13 -6.82 13.96
N LYS A 26 -14.23 -7.26 13.34
CA LYS A 26 -14.44 -8.66 12.97
C LYS A 26 -13.51 -9.09 11.83
N ILE A 27 -13.33 -8.22 10.83
CA ILE A 27 -12.35 -8.41 9.74
C ILE A 27 -10.93 -8.49 10.30
N ALA A 28 -10.59 -7.58 11.22
CA ALA A 28 -9.27 -7.52 11.84
C ALA A 28 -8.96 -8.81 12.62
N GLY A 29 -9.93 -9.33 13.40
CA GLY A 29 -9.81 -10.61 14.08
C GLY A 29 -9.63 -11.78 13.11
N ALA A 30 -10.43 -11.85 12.04
CA ALA A 30 -10.33 -12.91 11.05
C ALA A 30 -8.97 -12.96 10.33
N LEU A 31 -8.32 -11.81 10.15
CA LEU A 31 -7.02 -11.69 9.47
C LEU A 31 -5.83 -11.63 10.45
N ASN A 32 -6.06 -11.75 11.76
CA ASN A 32 -5.03 -11.55 12.79
C ASN A 32 -4.27 -10.22 12.61
N ARG A 33 -4.98 -9.15 12.21
CA ARG A 33 -4.44 -7.81 12.03
C ARG A 33 -5.03 -6.85 13.06
N SER A 34 -4.35 -5.73 13.29
CA SER A 34 -4.92 -4.68 14.14
C SER A 34 -6.13 -4.03 13.45
N PRO A 35 -7.19 -3.65 14.18
CA PRO A 35 -8.31 -2.89 13.63
C PRO A 35 -7.88 -1.59 12.95
N SER A 36 -6.82 -0.96 13.46
CA SER A 36 -6.22 0.24 12.87
C SER A 36 -5.59 -0.01 11.50
N THR A 37 -5.10 -1.22 11.23
CA THR A 37 -4.58 -1.60 9.90
C THR A 37 -5.70 -1.70 8.88
N ILE A 38 -6.78 -2.40 9.23
CA ILE A 38 -7.96 -2.56 8.36
C ILE A 38 -8.64 -1.21 8.11
N SER A 39 -8.81 -0.40 9.18
CA SER A 39 -9.36 0.96 9.05
C SER A 39 -8.54 1.81 8.10
N ARG A 40 -7.21 1.85 8.27
CA ARG A 40 -6.33 2.63 7.38
C ARG A 40 -6.34 2.14 5.94
N GLU A 41 -6.45 0.84 5.70
CA GLU A 41 -6.54 0.30 4.34
C GLU A 41 -7.83 0.75 3.65
N LEU A 42 -8.96 0.63 4.34
CA LEU A 42 -10.25 1.04 3.82
C LEU A 42 -10.29 2.55 3.60
N GLN A 43 -9.91 3.36 4.59
CA GLN A 43 -9.89 4.82 4.46
C GLN A 43 -9.04 5.31 3.29
N ARG A 44 -7.92 4.63 2.99
CA ARG A 44 -7.02 5.04 1.91
C ARG A 44 -7.42 4.59 0.51
N ASN A 45 -8.23 3.54 0.39
CA ASN A 45 -8.53 2.91 -0.89
C ASN A 45 -10.04 2.73 -1.15
N LEU A 46 -10.89 3.29 -0.30
CA LEU A 46 -12.32 3.41 -0.57
C LEU A 46 -12.54 4.55 -1.57
N VAL A 47 -13.15 4.24 -2.72
CA VAL A 47 -13.46 5.21 -3.78
C VAL A 47 -14.96 5.21 -3.98
N LYS A 48 -15.60 6.38 -3.81
CA LYS A 48 -17.06 6.54 -3.95
C LYS A 48 -17.86 5.50 -3.14
N GLY A 49 -17.38 5.13 -1.95
CA GLY A 49 -18.02 4.14 -1.08
C GLY A 49 -17.74 2.67 -1.45
N ALA A 50 -17.07 2.40 -2.56
CA ALA A 50 -16.68 1.05 -2.97
C ALA A 50 -15.21 0.77 -2.65
N TYR A 51 -14.92 -0.45 -2.21
CA TYR A 51 -13.56 -0.94 -1.99
C TYR A 51 -13.20 -1.94 -3.09
N SER A 52 -11.99 -1.86 -3.64
CA SER A 52 -11.46 -2.83 -4.60
C SER A 52 -10.06 -3.28 -4.17
N ALA A 53 -9.91 -4.58 -3.93
CA ALA A 53 -8.64 -5.19 -3.52
C ALA A 53 -7.54 -5.01 -4.58
N HIS A 54 -7.91 -5.15 -5.85
CA HIS A 54 -6.99 -5.00 -6.99
C HIS A 54 -6.44 -3.58 -7.08
N GLU A 55 -7.33 -2.58 -7.06
CA GLU A 55 -6.94 -1.17 -7.12
C GLU A 55 -6.14 -0.77 -5.87
N ALA A 56 -6.54 -1.21 -4.67
CA ALA A 56 -5.78 -0.96 -3.45
C ALA A 56 -4.34 -1.49 -3.53
N GLY A 57 -4.14 -2.70 -4.09
CA GLY A 57 -2.82 -3.27 -4.33
C GLY A 57 -2.00 -2.49 -5.36
N LYS A 58 -2.63 -2.06 -6.46
CA LYS A 58 -2.02 -1.21 -7.50
C LYS A 58 -1.57 0.14 -6.93
N LEU A 59 -2.45 0.83 -6.20
CA LEU A 59 -2.15 2.11 -5.54
C LEU A 59 -1.05 1.96 -4.48
N TYR A 60 -1.04 0.86 -3.72
CA TYR A 60 0.06 0.54 -2.81
C TYR A 60 1.41 0.47 -3.54
N ARG A 61 1.49 -0.24 -4.66
CA ARG A 61 2.72 -0.34 -5.47
C ARG A 61 3.17 1.03 -5.99
N LEU A 62 2.24 1.85 -6.49
CA LEU A 62 2.54 3.21 -6.97
C LEU A 62 3.10 4.10 -5.86
N ARG A 63 2.47 4.11 -4.68
CA ARG A 63 2.95 4.86 -3.51
C ARG A 63 4.34 4.39 -3.07
N ARG A 64 4.57 3.07 -3.06
CA ARG A 64 5.88 2.49 -2.70
C ARG A 64 6.99 2.87 -3.66
N LYS A 65 6.72 2.92 -4.97
CA LYS A 65 7.68 3.43 -5.97
C LYS A 65 8.05 4.88 -5.69
N ARG A 66 7.07 5.74 -5.38
CA ARG A 66 7.31 7.15 -5.05
C ARG A 66 8.15 7.34 -3.78
N CYS A 67 7.94 6.52 -2.75
CA CYS A 67 8.71 6.56 -1.51
C CYS A 67 10.13 5.97 -1.64
N ARG A 68 10.46 5.35 -2.76
CA ARG A 68 11.79 4.81 -3.07
C ARG A 68 12.29 5.45 -4.36
N PRO A 69 12.59 6.77 -4.35
CA PRO A 69 13.14 7.44 -5.51
C PRO A 69 14.44 6.75 -5.94
N ALA A 70 14.67 6.71 -7.24
CA ALA A 70 15.90 6.16 -7.81
C ALA A 70 17.13 6.88 -7.23
N PHE A 71 18.25 6.17 -7.17
CA PHE A 71 19.50 6.73 -6.69
C PHE A 71 19.88 7.94 -7.56
N LYS A 72 20.22 9.08 -6.94
CA LYS A 72 20.45 10.34 -7.67
C LYS A 72 21.55 10.23 -8.74
N LEU A 73 22.50 9.31 -8.57
CA LEU A 73 23.63 9.07 -9.47
C LEU A 73 23.36 8.07 -10.59
N ASP A 74 22.14 7.54 -10.68
CA ASP A 74 21.71 6.68 -11.79
C ASP A 74 21.48 7.50 -13.08
N ASN A 75 21.30 8.81 -12.92
CA ASN A 75 21.26 9.75 -14.03
C ASN A 75 22.70 10.03 -14.52
N LYS A 76 23.04 9.48 -15.70
CA LYS A 76 24.37 9.62 -16.33
C LYS A 76 24.80 11.08 -16.52
N GLY A 77 23.87 11.98 -16.84
CA GLY A 77 24.16 13.40 -17.03
C GLY A 77 24.50 14.11 -15.71
N LEU A 78 23.74 13.85 -14.65
CA LEU A 78 24.05 14.34 -13.30
C LEU A 78 25.39 13.80 -12.80
N ARG A 79 25.71 12.53 -13.11
CA ARG A 79 26.98 11.92 -12.72
C ARG A 79 28.18 12.56 -13.42
N GLN A 80 28.08 12.84 -14.73
CA GLN A 80 29.14 13.53 -15.48
C GLN A 80 29.40 14.95 -14.97
N ILE A 81 28.35 15.72 -14.68
CA ILE A 81 28.48 17.10 -14.16
C ILE A 81 29.17 17.13 -12.79
N LEU A 82 28.90 16.13 -11.93
CA LEU A 82 29.58 16.01 -10.64
C LEU A 82 31.04 15.59 -10.79
N GLN A 83 31.34 14.69 -11.73
CA GLN A 83 32.71 14.24 -12.01
C GLN A 83 33.58 15.34 -12.62
N SER A 84 33.00 16.26 -13.40
CA SER A 84 33.74 17.37 -14.02
C SER A 84 33.99 18.56 -13.08
N ARG A 85 33.50 18.51 -11.84
CA ARG A 85 33.64 19.57 -10.81
C ARG A 85 34.56 19.17 -9.66
N LEU A 86 35.12 17.96 -9.72
CA LEU A 86 36.18 17.43 -8.86
C LEU A 86 37.51 17.53 -9.61
#